data_AF-A0AAV4TV56-F1
#
_entry.id   AF-A0AAV4TV56-F1
#
_cell.length_a   1.000
_cell.length_b   1.000
_cell.length_c   1.000
_cell.angle_alpha   90.00
_cell.angle_beta   90.00
_cell.angle_gamma   90.00
#
_symmetry.space_group_name_H-M   'P 1'
#
loop_
_entity.id
_entity.type
_entity.pdbx_description
1 polymer ?
#
loop_
_entity_poly.entity_id
_entity_poly.type
_entity_poly.pdbx_seq_one_letter_code
_entity_poly.pdbx_strand_id
1 'polypeptide(L)'
;MRPIITYACPVWGSTARNSWYSPAFSNTKTGFSGIQIYEAQSQETNFVRNSRGNQMKLSKKAEEVAGLYAKMLGYSCASRQRFKNNFFKDWTEVMTSREKEIIEDFDDCDFTDFEEYYKQKARERKTMTREEKLEIKRENEKLTKKYGTCTLDGHKQEVVNFKIEPPALFKGRGNHPKMGMVKERVEAEDVVINIG
;
A
#
# COMPACT_ATOMS: atom_id res chain seq x y z
N MET A 1 3.61 12.31 2.18
CA MET A 1 2.55 12.89 3.07
C MET A 1 1.65 11.74 3.45
N ARG A 2 1.76 11.30 4.70
CA ARG A 2 1.02 10.13 5.19
C ARG A 2 -0.47 10.43 5.22
N PRO A 3 -1.32 9.58 4.62
CA PRO A 3 -2.75 9.77 4.70
C PRO A 3 -3.21 9.40 6.11
N ILE A 4 -3.82 10.34 6.83
CA ILE A 4 -4.61 10.00 8.02
C ILE A 4 -5.82 9.21 7.53
N ILE A 5 -5.95 7.96 7.97
CA ILE A 5 -7.09 7.10 7.58
C ILE A 5 -8.07 7.04 8.72
N THR A 6 -9.27 7.54 8.47
CA THR A 6 -10.38 7.46 9.42
C THR A 6 -11.20 6.22 9.14
N TYR A 7 -11.37 5.38 10.15
CA TYR A 7 -12.29 4.25 10.11
C TYR A 7 -13.51 4.54 10.97
N ALA A 8 -14.68 4.48 10.35
CA ALA A 8 -15.97 4.55 11.02
C ALA A 8 -16.81 3.33 10.61
N CYS A 9 -17.60 2.77 11.54
CA CYS A 9 -18.63 1.80 11.18
C CYS A 9 -19.63 2.50 10.23
N PRO A 10 -19.97 1.92 9.07
CA PRO A 10 -20.71 2.62 8.02
C PRO A 10 -22.14 2.93 8.45
N VAL A 11 -22.42 4.19 8.79
CA VAL A 11 -23.80 4.68 8.90
C VAL A 11 -24.33 4.85 7.48
N TRP A 12 -25.13 3.91 6.98
CA TRP A 12 -25.75 4.04 5.66
C TRP A 12 -27.03 4.89 5.72
N GLY A 13 -27.11 5.88 4.83
CA GLY A 13 -28.36 6.44 4.33
C GLY A 13 -28.67 7.88 4.75
N SER A 14 -28.13 8.86 4.03
CA SER A 14 -28.93 9.75 3.18
C SER A 14 -28.10 10.94 2.70
N THR A 15 -28.28 11.27 1.42
CA THR A 15 -27.89 12.53 0.81
C THR A 15 -28.44 13.71 1.62
N ALA A 16 -27.64 14.31 2.50
CA ALA A 16 -27.94 15.63 3.04
C ALA A 16 -26.66 16.30 3.54
N ARG A 17 -26.48 17.54 3.09
CA ARG A 17 -25.62 18.54 3.73
C ARG A 17 -25.86 18.49 5.25
N ASN A 18 -24.79 18.33 6.04
CA ASN A 18 -24.69 18.32 7.52
C ASN A 18 -24.18 16.98 8.08
N SER A 19 -22.93 16.63 7.75
CA SER A 19 -22.20 15.58 8.50
C SER A 19 -21.30 16.15 9.61
N TRP A 20 -21.52 17.39 10.04
CA TRP A 20 -20.78 17.99 11.13
C TRP A 20 -21.76 18.56 12.15
N TYR A 21 -21.66 18.04 13.37
CA TYR A 21 -22.37 18.44 14.58
C TYR A 21 -23.89 18.20 14.64
N SER A 22 -24.26 17.04 15.22
CA SER A 22 -25.44 16.93 16.07
C SER A 22 -24.99 16.55 17.49
N PRO A 23 -25.17 17.41 18.51
CA PRO A 23 -24.75 17.14 19.88
C PRO A 23 -25.81 16.26 20.59
N ALA A 24 -26.07 15.07 20.07
CA ALA A 24 -27.06 14.14 20.63
C ALA A 24 -26.81 12.69 20.17
N PHE A 25 -25.64 12.13 20.42
CA PHE A 25 -25.42 10.68 20.31
C PHE A 25 -24.68 10.18 21.56
N SER A 26 -25.39 10.19 22.69
CA SER A 26 -24.87 9.75 23.99
C SER A 26 -25.26 8.30 24.33
N ASN A 27 -25.59 7.43 23.36
CA ASN A 27 -26.08 6.07 23.67
C ASN A 27 -25.87 4.99 22.58
N THR A 28 -25.11 5.24 21.52
CA THR A 28 -24.88 4.24 20.47
C THR A 28 -23.67 3.38 20.85
N LYS A 29 -23.89 2.17 21.36
CA LYS A 29 -22.80 1.21 21.63
C LYS A 29 -22.22 0.74 20.31
N THR A 30 -21.10 1.31 19.90
CA THR A 30 -20.37 0.87 18.71
C THR A 30 -19.24 -0.07 19.12
N GLY A 31 -19.24 -1.25 18.50
CA GLY A 31 -18.18 -2.24 18.67
C GLY A 31 -17.39 -2.39 17.39
N PHE A 32 -16.14 -1.93 17.38
CA PHE A 32 -15.23 -2.09 16.25
C PHE A 32 -14.22 -3.21 16.55
N SER A 33 -14.11 -4.17 15.63
CA SER A 33 -13.35 -5.41 15.83
C SER A 33 -11.86 -5.29 15.47
N GLY A 34 -11.46 -4.21 14.79
CA GLY A 34 -10.06 -3.90 14.45
C GLY A 34 -9.81 -3.78 12.95
N ILE A 35 -8.58 -3.42 12.58
CA ILE A 35 -8.13 -3.24 11.19
C ILE A 35 -6.90 -4.11 10.96
N GLN A 36 -6.77 -4.65 9.75
CA GLN A 36 -5.56 -5.37 9.35
C GLN A 36 -4.58 -4.39 8.68
N ILE A 37 -3.44 -4.17 9.33
CA ILE A 37 -2.29 -3.49 8.76
C ILE A 37 -1.38 -4.54 8.12
N TYR A 38 -0.87 -4.26 6.92
CA TYR A 38 0.10 -5.13 6.28
C TYR A 38 1.47 -4.98 6.95
N GLU A 39 2.13 -6.10 7.24
CA GLU A 39 3.53 -6.08 7.67
C GLU A 39 4.48 -5.86 6.48
N ALA A 40 5.65 -5.30 6.77
CA ALA A 40 6.71 -5.16 5.78
C ALA A 40 7.34 -6.53 5.51
N GLN A 41 7.36 -6.96 4.25
CA GLN A 41 8.05 -8.19 3.87
C GLN A 41 9.49 -7.85 3.47
N SER A 42 10.45 -8.30 4.27
CA SER A 42 11.87 -8.18 3.95
C SER A 42 12.18 -9.00 2.69
N GLN A 43 12.81 -8.38 1.70
CA GLN A 43 13.29 -9.05 0.50
C GLN A 43 14.81 -9.04 0.58
N GLU A 44 15.46 -10.20 0.51
CA GLU A 44 16.89 -10.31 0.85
C GLU A 44 17.82 -10.20 -0.37
N THR A 45 17.27 -10.14 -1.58
CA THR A 45 18.02 -10.51 -2.79
C THR A 45 17.97 -9.51 -3.95
N ASN A 46 17.44 -8.29 -3.77
CA ASN A 46 17.38 -7.35 -4.90
C ASN A 46 18.48 -6.28 -4.82
N PHE A 47 19.18 -6.10 -5.95
CA PHE A 47 20.21 -5.09 -6.14
C PHE A 47 19.77 -4.12 -7.23
N VAL A 48 20.10 -2.85 -7.08
CA VAL A 48 20.03 -1.91 -8.22
C VAL A 48 21.39 -1.92 -8.88
N ARG A 49 21.39 -2.05 -10.21
CA ARG A 49 22.60 -1.85 -11.02
C ARG A 49 22.63 -0.41 -11.50
N ASN A 50 23.80 0.21 -11.43
CA ASN A 50 24.01 1.45 -12.16
C ASN A 50 24.36 1.16 -13.64
N SER A 51 24.35 2.19 -14.47
CA SER A 51 24.74 2.14 -15.90
C SER A 51 26.16 1.62 -16.16
N ARG A 52 27.02 1.59 -15.13
CA ARG A 52 28.39 1.06 -15.18
C ARG A 52 28.47 -0.43 -14.79
N GLY A 53 27.33 -1.07 -14.49
CA GLY A 53 27.24 -2.48 -14.11
C GLY A 53 27.54 -2.76 -12.63
N ASN A 54 27.77 -1.74 -11.80
CA ASN A 54 28.02 -1.92 -10.37
C ASN A 54 26.69 -2.22 -9.66
N GLN A 55 26.67 -3.34 -8.93
CA GLN A 55 25.55 -3.71 -8.08
C GLN A 55 25.64 -3.00 -6.74
N MET A 56 24.53 -2.38 -6.33
CA MET A 56 24.38 -1.78 -5.01
C MET A 56 23.23 -2.44 -4.26
N LYS A 57 23.50 -2.85 -3.02
CA LYS A 57 22.47 -3.30 -2.09
C LYS A 57 21.77 -2.08 -1.50
N LEU A 58 20.46 -2.00 -1.69
CA LEU A 58 19.65 -0.95 -1.11
C LEU A 58 19.29 -1.23 0.35
N SER A 59 18.96 -0.17 1.08
CA SER A 59 18.30 -0.22 2.37
C SER A 59 16.87 -0.74 2.20
N LYS A 60 16.31 -1.38 3.24
CA LYS A 60 14.99 -2.03 3.17
C LYS A 60 13.87 -1.09 2.67
N LYS A 61 13.90 0.19 3.08
CA LYS A 61 12.90 1.19 2.67
C LYS A 61 13.07 1.59 1.20
N ALA A 62 14.30 1.83 0.76
CA ALA A 62 14.59 2.17 -0.63
C ALA A 62 14.32 0.97 -1.56
N GLU A 63 14.62 -0.25 -1.12
CA GLU A 63 14.33 -1.49 -1.84
C GLU A 63 12.83 -1.71 -2.04
N GLU A 64 12.02 -1.50 -1.00
CA GLU A 64 10.56 -1.62 -1.10
C GLU A 64 10.01 -0.68 -2.17
N VAL A 65 10.42 0.59 -2.13
CA VAL A 65 9.97 1.62 -3.08
C VAL A 65 10.46 1.32 -4.50
N ALA A 66 11.72 0.91 -4.68
CA ALA A 66 12.25 0.45 -5.96
C ALA A 66 11.44 -0.73 -6.52
N GLY A 67 11.07 -1.68 -5.66
CA GLY A 67 10.23 -2.82 -6.02
C GLY A 67 8.81 -2.44 -6.45
N LEU A 68 8.24 -1.35 -5.90
CA LEU A 68 6.96 -0.82 -6.37
C LEU A 68 7.06 -0.30 -7.80
N TYR A 69 8.17 0.35 -8.16
CA TYR A 69 8.41 0.82 -9.53
C TYR A 69 8.68 -0.33 -10.50
N ALA A 70 9.46 -1.33 -10.10
CA ALA A 70 9.76 -2.49 -10.94
C ALA A 70 8.49 -3.25 -11.37
N LYS A 71 7.50 -3.40 -10.47
CA LYS A 71 6.19 -3.97 -10.81
C LYS A 71 5.45 -3.17 -11.90
N MET A 72 5.81 -1.91 -12.09
CA MET A 72 5.14 -0.98 -12.99
C MET A 72 5.82 -0.85 -14.36
N LEU A 73 7.02 -1.40 -14.56
CA LEU A 73 7.79 -1.27 -15.81
C LEU A 73 7.03 -1.73 -17.07
N GLY A 74 6.17 -2.74 -16.95
CA GLY A 74 5.32 -3.22 -18.05
C GLY A 74 4.08 -2.38 -18.37
N TYR A 75 3.83 -1.28 -17.64
CA TYR A 75 2.64 -0.45 -17.81
C TYR A 75 2.95 0.89 -18.47
N SER A 76 2.01 1.38 -19.30
CA SER A 76 2.14 2.66 -20.02
C SER A 76 2.25 3.91 -19.15
N CYS A 77 2.01 3.80 -17.85
CA CYS A 77 2.22 4.89 -16.91
C CYS A 77 3.70 5.06 -16.51
N ALA A 78 4.49 3.98 -16.49
CA ALA A 78 5.90 4.03 -16.08
C ALA A 78 6.79 4.74 -17.11
N SER A 79 6.41 4.73 -18.39
CA SER A 79 7.13 5.44 -19.45
C SER A 79 6.94 6.96 -19.43
N ARG A 80 5.98 7.48 -18.65
CA ARG A 80 5.68 8.92 -18.61
C ARG A 80 6.73 9.66 -17.78
N GLN A 81 7.30 10.73 -18.32
CA GLN A 81 8.32 11.52 -17.62
C GLN A 81 7.85 12.04 -16.26
N ARG A 82 6.61 12.52 -16.16
CA ARG A 82 6.04 12.98 -14.88
C ARG A 82 6.00 11.88 -13.83
N PHE A 83 5.70 10.64 -14.24
CA PHE A 83 5.66 9.49 -13.34
C PHE A 83 7.06 9.16 -12.82
N LYS A 84 8.06 9.11 -13.72
CA LYS A 84 9.48 8.90 -13.37
C LYS A 84 9.99 9.97 -12.41
N ASN A 85 9.76 11.25 -12.73
CA ASN A 85 10.24 12.38 -11.91
C ASN A 85 9.64 12.36 -10.50
N ASN A 86 8.33 12.12 -10.38
CA ASN A 86 7.67 12.04 -9.08
C ASN A 86 8.13 10.82 -8.28
N PHE A 87 8.26 9.67 -8.94
CA PHE A 87 8.79 8.46 -8.31
C PHE A 87 10.21 8.69 -7.80
N PHE A 88 11.10 9.20 -8.65
CA PHE A 88 12.51 9.40 -8.32
C PHE A 88 12.65 10.36 -7.13
N LYS A 89 11.88 11.45 -7.13
CA LYS A 89 11.83 12.37 -5.99
C LYS A 89 11.49 11.63 -4.69
N ASP A 90 10.35 10.94 -4.64
CA ASP A 90 9.91 10.25 -3.42
C ASP A 90 10.84 9.09 -3.04
N TRP A 91 11.48 8.44 -4.03
CA TRP A 91 12.45 7.37 -3.79
C TRP A 91 13.74 7.90 -3.16
N THR A 92 14.26 9.04 -3.64
CA THR A 92 15.41 9.68 -2.99
C THR A 92 15.10 10.08 -1.56
N GLU A 93 13.86 10.48 -1.21
CA GLU A 93 13.51 10.83 0.17
C GLU A 93 13.67 9.65 1.16
N VAL A 94 13.46 8.41 0.71
CA VAL A 94 13.62 7.20 1.55
C VAL A 94 15.02 6.59 1.54
N MET A 95 15.92 7.10 0.69
CA MET A 95 17.32 6.65 0.61
C MET A 95 18.17 7.21 1.76
N THR A 96 19.19 6.43 2.12
CA THR A 96 20.31 6.85 2.96
C THR A 96 21.23 7.84 2.22
N SER A 97 22.03 8.61 2.95
CA SER A 97 22.96 9.58 2.35
C SER A 97 23.92 8.93 1.34
N ARG A 98 24.43 7.73 1.66
CA ARG A 98 25.32 6.96 0.78
C ARG A 98 24.65 6.55 -0.53
N GLU A 99 23.38 6.15 -0.47
CA GLU A 99 22.61 5.78 -1.67
C GLU A 99 22.37 6.99 -2.57
N LYS A 100 22.11 8.17 -1.99
CA LYS A 100 21.91 9.42 -2.73
C LYS A 100 23.16 9.91 -3.45
N GLU A 101 24.34 9.69 -2.87
CA GLU A 101 25.63 10.01 -3.51
C GLU A 101 25.93 9.11 -4.73
N ILE A 102 25.34 7.91 -4.76
CA ILE A 102 25.57 6.94 -5.84
C ILE A 102 24.48 7.03 -6.90
N ILE A 103 23.22 7.22 -6.48
CA ILE A 103 22.04 7.31 -7.33
C ILE A 103 21.72 8.80 -7.54
N GLU A 104 22.46 9.43 -8.43
CA GLU A 104 22.24 10.84 -8.81
C GLU A 104 21.22 10.97 -9.94
N ASP A 105 21.26 10.07 -10.93
CA ASP A 105 20.36 10.05 -12.08
C ASP A 105 19.45 8.81 -12.07
N PHE A 106 18.18 9.04 -12.41
CA PHE A 106 17.21 7.98 -12.62
C PHE A 106 17.54 7.14 -13.84
N ASP A 107 18.02 7.75 -14.92
CA ASP A 107 18.29 7.04 -16.18
C ASP A 107 19.51 6.11 -16.07
N ASP A 108 20.35 6.30 -15.05
CA ASP A 108 21.44 5.40 -14.69
C ASP A 108 20.99 4.16 -13.91
N CYS A 109 19.74 4.09 -13.45
CA CYS A 109 19.23 3.00 -12.64
C CYS A 109 18.59 1.89 -13.47
N ASP A 110 19.10 0.67 -13.34
CA ASP A 110 18.50 -0.53 -13.93
C ASP A 110 17.69 -1.33 -12.90
N PHE A 111 16.40 -1.52 -13.20
CA PHE A 111 15.42 -2.21 -12.38
C PHE A 111 15.05 -3.61 -12.92
N THR A 112 15.76 -4.10 -13.95
CA THR A 112 15.45 -5.38 -14.62
C THR A 112 15.47 -6.57 -13.66
N ASP A 113 16.45 -6.62 -12.75
CA ASP A 113 16.57 -7.68 -11.72
C ASP A 113 15.34 -7.71 -10.81
N PHE A 114 14.84 -6.55 -10.39
CA PHE A 114 13.61 -6.45 -9.61
C PHE A 114 12.39 -6.91 -10.43
N GLU A 115 12.31 -6.53 -11.71
CA GLU A 115 11.20 -6.92 -12.58
C GLU A 115 11.12 -8.45 -12.72
N GLU A 116 12.25 -9.09 -12.97
CA GLU A 116 12.35 -10.55 -13.10
C GLU A 116 11.93 -11.24 -11.80
N TYR A 117 12.43 -10.78 -10.65
CA TYR A 117 12.05 -11.29 -9.33
C TYR A 117 10.53 -11.22 -9.12
N TYR A 118 9.89 -10.08 -9.40
CA TYR A 118 8.44 -9.95 -9.22
C TYR A 118 7.64 -10.75 -10.24
N LYS A 119 8.13 -10.89 -11.48
CA LYS A 119 7.54 -11.81 -12.47
C LYS A 119 7.62 -13.25 -11.99
N GLN A 120 8.75 -13.68 -11.41
CA GLN A 120 8.91 -15.02 -10.86
C GLN A 120 7.97 -15.26 -9.68
N LYS A 121 7.89 -14.33 -8.72
CA LYS A 121 6.93 -14.40 -7.60
C LYS A 121 5.48 -14.47 -8.08
N ALA A 122 5.13 -13.74 -9.15
CA ALA A 122 3.81 -13.82 -9.76
C ALA A 122 3.55 -15.18 -10.42
N ARG A 123 4.55 -15.81 -11.03
CA ARG A 123 4.46 -17.18 -11.58
C ARG A 123 4.29 -18.21 -10.46
N GLU A 124 5.10 -18.14 -9.41
CA GLU A 124 5.00 -19.00 -8.22
C GLU A 124 3.58 -18.96 -7.62
N ARG A 125 3.00 -17.76 -7.47
CA ARG A 125 1.62 -17.60 -6.98
C ARG A 125 0.57 -18.27 -7.89
N LYS A 126 0.79 -18.29 -9.21
CA LYS A 126 -0.14 -18.95 -10.14
C LYS A 126 0.00 -20.48 -10.05
N THR A 127 1.22 -20.97 -9.90
CA THR A 127 1.53 -22.41 -9.79
C THR A 127 1.26 -23.02 -8.41
N MET A 128 0.88 -22.19 -7.41
CA MET A 128 0.48 -22.69 -6.08
C MET A 128 -0.54 -23.82 -6.19
N THR A 129 -0.34 -24.85 -5.37
CA THR A 129 -1.17 -26.04 -5.29
C THR A 129 -2.57 -25.71 -4.79
N ARG A 130 -3.50 -26.65 -4.98
CA ARG A 130 -4.88 -26.51 -4.48
C ARG A 130 -4.91 -26.41 -2.95
N GLU A 131 -4.02 -27.13 -2.26
CA GLU A 131 -3.94 -27.17 -0.80
C GLU A 131 -3.45 -25.83 -0.24
N GLU A 132 -2.37 -25.27 -0.79
CA GLU A 132 -1.88 -23.94 -0.38
C GLU A 132 -2.92 -22.84 -0.62
N LYS A 133 -3.58 -22.86 -1.79
CA LYS A 133 -4.67 -21.93 -2.09
C LYS A 133 -5.85 -22.07 -1.12
N LEU A 134 -6.15 -23.29 -0.68
CA LEU A 134 -7.22 -23.55 0.29
C LEU A 134 -6.84 -23.02 1.68
N GLU A 135 -5.60 -23.17 2.11
CA GLU A 135 -5.15 -22.64 3.41
C GLU A 135 -5.18 -21.11 3.43
N ILE A 136 -4.67 -20.46 2.37
CA ILE A 136 -4.76 -18.99 2.22
C ILE A 136 -6.23 -18.53 2.25
N LYS A 137 -7.15 -19.28 1.64
CA LYS A 137 -8.58 -18.96 1.69
C LYS A 137 -9.13 -19.08 3.11
N ARG A 138 -8.80 -20.15 3.84
CA ARG A 138 -9.23 -20.35 5.24
C ARG A 138 -8.72 -19.27 6.16
N GLU A 139 -7.46 -18.87 6.03
CA GLU A 139 -6.88 -17.75 6.80
C GLU A 139 -7.61 -16.44 6.51
N ASN A 140 -7.89 -16.15 5.23
CA ASN A 140 -8.66 -14.97 4.85
C ASN A 140 -10.08 -15.00 5.39
N GLU A 141 -10.76 -16.15 5.41
CA GLU A 141 -12.09 -16.29 6.01
C GLU A 141 -12.08 -16.08 7.53
N LYS A 142 -11.04 -16.56 8.24
CA LYS A 142 -10.86 -16.29 9.68
C LYS A 142 -10.72 -14.79 9.94
N LEU A 143 -9.94 -14.09 9.11
CA LEU A 143 -9.76 -12.64 9.20
C LEU A 143 -11.06 -11.88 8.91
N THR A 144 -11.81 -12.26 7.87
CA THR A 144 -13.10 -11.64 7.54
C THR A 144 -14.13 -11.87 8.65
N LYS A 145 -14.17 -13.06 9.26
CA LYS A 145 -15.05 -13.31 10.42
C LYS A 145 -14.69 -12.44 11.62
N LYS A 146 -13.39 -12.19 11.83
CA LYS A 146 -12.90 -11.40 12.96
C LYS A 146 -13.12 -9.90 12.76
N TYR A 147 -12.73 -9.35 11.60
CA TYR A 147 -12.64 -7.91 11.34
C TYR A 147 -13.70 -7.38 10.35
N GLY A 148 -14.42 -8.26 9.66
CA GLY A 148 -15.39 -7.90 8.64
C GLY A 148 -16.77 -7.52 9.18
N THR A 149 -16.96 -7.48 10.51
CA THR A 149 -18.22 -7.04 11.12
C THR A 149 -17.99 -6.01 12.22
N CYS A 150 -18.88 -5.01 12.29
CA CYS A 150 -19.01 -4.08 13.41
C CYS A 150 -20.42 -4.19 14.00
N THR A 151 -20.57 -3.79 15.26
CA THR A 151 -21.90 -3.65 15.88
C THR A 151 -22.26 -2.17 15.92
N LEU A 152 -23.40 -1.83 15.32
CA LEU A 152 -24.00 -0.49 15.36
C LEU A 152 -25.40 -0.63 15.97
N ASP A 153 -25.64 0.02 17.10
CA ASP A 153 -26.93 0.03 17.80
C ASP A 153 -27.50 -1.37 18.10
N GLY A 154 -26.61 -2.30 18.45
CA GLY A 154 -26.96 -3.70 18.75
C GLY A 154 -27.14 -4.59 17.51
N HIS A 155 -27.07 -4.04 16.30
CA HIS A 155 -27.13 -4.79 15.05
C HIS A 155 -25.74 -5.03 14.46
N LYS A 156 -25.52 -6.23 13.91
CA LYS A 156 -24.28 -6.55 13.19
C LYS A 156 -24.34 -5.98 11.78
N GLN A 157 -23.30 -5.25 11.39
CA GLN A 157 -23.12 -4.70 10.06
C GLN A 157 -21.81 -5.19 9.46
N GLU A 158 -21.78 -5.34 8.14
CA GLU A 158 -20.57 -5.74 7.42
C GLU A 158 -19.66 -4.54 7.14
N VAL A 159 -18.36 -4.74 7.33
CA VAL A 159 -17.32 -3.73 7.04
C VAL A 159 -16.65 -4.12 5.73
N VAL A 160 -16.75 -3.25 4.73
CA VAL A 160 -16.25 -3.55 3.37
C VAL A 160 -14.72 -3.45 3.28
N ASN A 161 -14.11 -2.41 3.84
CA ASN A 161 -12.68 -2.09 3.65
C ASN A 161 -11.84 -2.24 4.93
N PHE A 162 -12.00 -3.32 5.69
CA PHE A 162 -11.24 -3.54 6.94
C PHE A 162 -9.73 -3.85 6.73
N LYS A 163 -9.30 -4.08 5.49
CA LYS A 163 -7.89 -4.25 5.12
C LYS A 163 -7.37 -2.91 4.57
N ILE A 164 -6.35 -2.34 5.21
CA ILE A 164 -5.75 -1.08 4.74
C ILE A 164 -5.02 -1.32 3.42
N GLU A 165 -5.05 -0.37 2.49
CA GLU A 165 -4.29 -0.50 1.24
C GLU A 165 -2.77 -0.69 1.52
N PRO A 166 -2.11 -1.66 0.86
CA PRO A 166 -0.65 -1.79 0.96
C PRO A 166 0.05 -0.61 0.25
N PRO A 167 1.33 -0.35 0.55
CA PRO A 167 2.09 0.70 -0.13
C PRO A 167 2.13 0.46 -1.64
N ALA A 168 1.98 1.53 -2.42
CA ALA A 168 1.87 1.45 -3.88
C ALA A 168 2.22 2.79 -4.54
N LEU A 169 2.53 2.78 -5.85
CA LEU A 169 2.65 4.04 -6.60
C LEU A 169 1.26 4.59 -6.96
N PHE A 170 1.10 5.91 -6.86
CA PHE A 170 -0.15 6.58 -7.18
C PHE A 170 -0.40 6.57 -8.70
N LYS A 171 -1.42 5.81 -9.10
CA LYS A 171 -1.88 5.68 -10.49
C LYS A 171 -3.06 6.62 -10.75
N GLY A 172 -2.77 7.91 -10.86
CA GLY A 172 -3.79 8.90 -11.21
C GLY A 172 -4.36 8.67 -12.62
N ARG A 173 -5.66 8.91 -12.80
CA ARG A 173 -6.32 8.88 -14.12
C ARG A 173 -5.90 10.10 -14.96
N GLY A 174 -5.84 9.94 -16.29
CA GLY A 174 -5.48 11.03 -17.21
C GLY A 174 -4.06 11.56 -16.98
N ASN A 175 -3.93 12.89 -16.88
CA ASN A 175 -2.66 13.60 -16.64
C ASN A 175 -2.56 14.16 -15.20
N HIS A 176 -2.93 13.36 -14.21
CA HIS A 176 -2.91 13.78 -12.82
C HIS A 176 -1.49 14.22 -12.37
N PRO A 177 -1.32 15.37 -11.71
CA PRO A 177 0.00 15.91 -11.35
C PRO A 177 0.79 15.00 -10.40
N LYS A 178 0.10 14.28 -9.50
CA LYS A 178 0.69 13.40 -8.48
C LYS A 178 0.99 11.96 -8.95
N MET A 179 0.87 11.66 -10.24
CA MET A 179 1.12 10.28 -10.71
C MET A 179 2.56 9.86 -10.49
N GLY A 180 2.79 8.62 -10.04
CA GLY A 180 4.13 8.12 -9.72
C GLY A 180 4.62 8.42 -8.32
N MET A 181 3.92 9.27 -7.55
CA MET A 181 4.22 9.47 -6.13
C MET A 181 4.00 8.19 -5.32
N VAL A 182 4.80 7.99 -4.28
CA VAL A 182 4.70 6.84 -3.38
C VAL A 182 3.53 7.04 -2.42
N LYS A 183 2.57 6.11 -2.43
CA LYS A 183 1.63 5.95 -1.31
C LYS A 183 2.37 5.17 -0.22
N GLU A 184 2.74 5.89 0.84
CA GLU A 184 3.41 5.34 2.01
C GLU A 184 2.56 4.26 2.69
N ARG A 185 3.23 3.35 3.40
CA ARG A 185 2.57 2.42 4.31
C ARG A 185 1.90 3.20 5.43
N VAL A 186 0.70 2.76 5.78
CA VAL A 186 -0.07 3.31 6.90
C VAL A 186 0.33 2.55 8.15
N GLU A 187 0.81 3.28 9.15
CA GLU A 187 1.13 2.72 10.46
C GLU A 187 -0.06 2.87 11.41
N ALA A 188 -0.01 2.22 12.58
CA ALA A 188 -1.10 2.30 13.55
C ALA A 188 -1.37 3.74 14.01
N GLU A 189 -0.34 4.58 14.07
CA GLU A 189 -0.41 5.99 14.47
C GLU A 189 -1.14 6.86 13.44
N ASP A 190 -1.21 6.42 12.18
CA ASP A 190 -1.90 7.14 11.10
C ASP A 190 -3.41 6.84 11.08
N VAL A 191 -3.88 5.92 11.94
CA VAL A 191 -5.27 5.44 11.98
C VAL A 191 -6.06 6.14 13.08
N VAL A 192 -7.16 6.77 12.69
CA VAL A 192 -8.15 7.33 13.63
C VAL A 192 -9.34 6.38 13.73
N ILE A 193 -9.55 5.84 14.93
CA ILE A 193 -10.68 4.96 15.25
C ILE A 193 -11.85 5.81 15.73
N ASN A 194 -12.96 5.79 14.98
CA ASN A 194 -14.19 6.46 15.39
C ASN A 194 -15.14 5.46 16.06
N ILE A 195 -15.16 5.48 17.39
CA ILE A 195 -16.02 4.65 18.25
C ILE A 195 -16.72 5.52 19.30
N GLY A 196 -17.86 5.04 19.80
CA GLY A 196 -18.74 5.61 20.83
C GLY A 196 -19.54 4.54 21.55
#